data_AF-A0A924NMB5-F1
#
_entry.id   AF-A0A924NMB5-F1
#
_cell.length_a   1.000
_cell.length_b   1.000
_cell.length_c   1.000
_cell.angle_alpha   90.00
_cell.angle_beta   90.00
_cell.angle_gamma   90.00
#
_symmetry.space_group_name_H-M   'P 1'
#
loop_
_entity.id
_entity.type
_entity.pdbx_description
1 polymer ?
#
loop_
_entity_poly.entity_id
_entity_poly.type
_entity_poly.pdbx_seq_one_letter_code
_entity_poly.pdbx_strand_id
1 'polypeptide(L)'
;MKRSRVTLREAVLLVLPLLLVLGAAVAWIAVRGLEAQGRLESARGHLSTAREAAADRRLPEARAAVKLAARDTSSARAATGDLVWRLVGAVPYVGANVETVRRLAQDADVLAGEVLPQALDGIDGADPAKLRRPDGTIDLALLAQVSPPIVDSARRVGAVREDLADLPSALVLGRVAAARDELTAQVDELFTTLDSASTAVRLAPALLGADRPRRFVVLLQQNAE
;
A
#
# COMPACT_ATOMS: atom_id res chain seq x y z
N MET A 1 5.50 51.63 -25.90
CA MET A 1 5.14 50.78 -24.74
C MET A 1 3.66 51.00 -24.41
N LYS A 2 2.76 50.12 -24.89
CA LYS A 2 1.31 50.27 -24.78
C LYS A 2 0.84 49.58 -23.48
N ARG A 3 0.75 50.32 -22.38
CA ARG A 3 0.15 49.82 -21.12
C ARG A 3 -1.35 49.65 -21.37
N SER A 4 -1.80 48.42 -21.61
CA SER A 4 -3.22 48.07 -21.68
C SER A 4 -3.87 48.40 -20.33
N ARG A 5 -4.64 49.49 -20.28
CA ARG A 5 -5.50 49.79 -19.15
C ARG A 5 -6.69 48.84 -19.24
N VAL A 6 -6.55 47.64 -18.66
CA VAL A 6 -7.70 46.75 -18.44
C VAL A 6 -8.70 47.57 -17.63
N THR A 7 -9.88 47.84 -18.19
CA THR A 7 -10.89 48.61 -17.45
C THR A 7 -11.37 47.77 -16.28
N LEU A 8 -11.70 48.40 -15.14
CA LEU A 8 -12.11 47.68 -13.91
C LEU A 8 -13.27 46.68 -14.20
N ARG A 9 -14.11 46.98 -15.21
CA ARG A 9 -15.20 46.14 -15.70
C ARG A 9 -14.72 44.88 -16.43
N GLU A 10 -13.70 44.99 -17.30
CA GLU A 10 -13.10 43.84 -18.00
C GLU A 10 -12.30 42.95 -17.05
N ALA A 11 -11.63 43.54 -16.05
CA ALA A 11 -10.96 42.79 -14.99
C ALA A 11 -11.99 42.02 -14.16
N VAL A 12 -13.10 42.64 -13.75
CA VAL A 12 -14.18 41.96 -12.99
C VAL A 12 -14.86 40.87 -13.82
N LEU A 13 -15.09 41.09 -15.12
CA LEU A 13 -15.68 40.10 -16.03
C LEU A 13 -14.80 38.87 -16.25
N LEU A 14 -13.48 38.98 -16.10
CA LEU A 14 -12.54 37.84 -16.18
C LEU A 14 -12.25 37.20 -14.82
N VAL A 15 -12.17 38.00 -13.75
CA VAL A 15 -11.84 37.52 -12.40
C VAL A 15 -13.00 36.77 -11.77
N LEU A 16 -14.24 37.22 -11.97
CA LEU A 16 -15.43 36.57 -11.40
C LEU A 16 -15.64 35.13 -11.89
N PRO A 17 -15.63 34.82 -13.21
CA PRO A 17 -15.76 33.43 -13.68
C PRO A 17 -14.55 32.58 -13.28
N LEU A 18 -13.34 33.15 -13.24
CA LEU A 18 -12.16 32.44 -12.77
C LEU A 18 -12.28 32.01 -11.29
N LEU A 19 -12.78 32.90 -10.44
CA LEU A 19 -13.05 32.60 -9.02
C LEU A 19 -14.14 31.55 -8.85
N LEU A 20 -15.20 31.59 -9.68
CA LEU A 20 -16.26 30.59 -9.69
C LEU A 20 -15.72 29.19 -10.06
N VAL A 21 -14.88 29.12 -11.09
CA VAL A 21 -14.21 27.87 -11.49
C VAL A 21 -13.28 27.37 -10.39
N LEU A 22 -12.52 28.26 -9.74
CA LEU A 22 -11.64 27.90 -8.62
C LEU A 22 -12.45 27.37 -7.42
N GLY A 23 -13.55 28.03 -7.08
CA GLY A 23 -14.45 27.61 -6.00
C GLY A 23 -15.11 26.26 -6.29
N ALA A 24 -15.56 26.04 -7.52
CA ALA A 24 -16.10 24.75 -7.95
C ALA A 24 -15.03 23.64 -7.90
N ALA A 25 -13.78 23.93 -8.28
CA ALA A 25 -12.68 22.98 -8.17
C ALA A 25 -12.36 22.62 -6.71
N VAL A 26 -12.36 23.60 -5.80
CA VAL A 26 -12.18 23.36 -4.36
C VAL A 26 -13.34 22.54 -3.79
N ALA A 27 -14.59 22.87 -4.13
CA ALA A 27 -15.75 22.11 -3.70
C ALA A 27 -15.73 20.67 -4.23
N TRP A 28 -15.33 20.49 -5.50
CA TRP A 28 -15.16 19.17 -6.11
C TRP A 28 -14.11 18.32 -5.38
N ILE A 29 -12.95 18.90 -5.08
CA ILE A 29 -11.88 18.23 -4.32
C ILE A 29 -12.34 17.91 -2.90
N ALA A 30 -13.08 18.80 -2.24
CA ALA A 30 -13.59 18.55 -0.89
C ALA A 30 -14.56 17.36 -0.87
N VAL A 31 -15.53 17.30 -1.78
CA VAL A 31 -16.49 16.19 -1.87
C VAL A 31 -15.79 14.87 -2.18
N ARG A 32 -14.91 14.86 -3.19
CA ARG A 32 -14.19 13.66 -3.61
C ARG A 32 -13.16 13.21 -2.58
N GLY A 33 -12.56 14.14 -1.85
CA GLY A 33 -11.63 13.86 -0.77
C GLY A 33 -12.32 13.21 0.42
N LEU A 34 -13.53 13.66 0.78
CA LEU A 34 -14.35 13.02 1.82
C LEU A 34 -14.82 11.63 1.39
N GLU A 35 -15.21 11.45 0.13
CA GLU A 35 -15.55 10.14 -0.43
C GLU A 35 -14.36 9.17 -0.37
N ALA A 36 -13.17 9.64 -0.77
CA ALA A 36 -11.94 8.87 -0.69
C ALA A 36 -11.57 8.54 0.76
N GLN A 37 -11.70 9.49 1.69
CA GLN A 37 -11.44 9.27 3.11
C GLN A 37 -12.34 8.17 3.68
N GLY A 38 -13.66 8.24 3.45
CA GLY A 38 -14.59 7.22 3.95
C GLY A 38 -14.31 5.82 3.38
N ARG A 39 -13.87 5.74 2.12
CA ARG A 39 -13.43 4.48 1.49
C ARG A 39 -12.12 3.97 2.10
N LEU A 40 -11.14 4.83 2.35
CA LEU A 40 -9.88 4.42 3.01
C LEU A 40 -10.11 3.97 4.45
N GLU A 41 -11.04 4.59 5.19
CA GLU A 41 -11.43 4.14 6.52
C GLU A 41 -12.11 2.76 6.49
N SER A 42 -12.99 2.53 5.51
CA SER A 42 -13.63 1.21 5.30
C SER A 42 -12.61 0.14 4.91
N ALA A 43 -11.70 0.47 3.99
CA ALA A 43 -10.59 -0.39 3.61
C ALA A 43 -9.73 -0.77 4.82
N ARG A 44 -9.39 0.20 5.68
CA ARG A 44 -8.65 -0.06 6.92
C ARG A 44 -9.37 -1.04 7.83
N GLY A 45 -10.69 -0.90 8.00
CA GLY A 45 -11.51 -1.86 8.74
C GLY A 45 -11.38 -3.28 8.17
N HIS A 46 -11.52 -3.42 6.85
CA HIS A 46 -11.35 -4.69 6.16
C HIS A 46 -9.92 -5.25 6.28
N LEU A 47 -8.88 -4.41 6.24
CA LEU A 47 -7.50 -4.84 6.44
C LEU A 47 -7.23 -5.34 7.87
N SER A 48 -7.86 -4.73 8.88
CA SER A 48 -7.81 -5.25 10.26
C SER A 48 -8.40 -6.64 10.35
N THR A 49 -9.60 -6.85 9.78
CA THR A 49 -10.23 -8.17 9.71
C THR A 49 -9.37 -9.17 8.94
N ALA A 50 -8.73 -8.75 7.84
CA ALA A 50 -7.83 -9.61 7.08
C ALA A 50 -6.61 -10.05 7.90
N ARG A 51 -6.01 -9.13 8.67
CA ARG A 51 -4.87 -9.41 9.56
C ARG A 51 -5.26 -10.43 10.64
N GLU A 52 -6.39 -10.22 11.30
CA GLU A 52 -6.92 -11.14 12.32
C GLU A 52 -7.20 -12.53 11.73
N ALA A 53 -7.92 -12.59 10.60
CA ALA A 53 -8.22 -13.85 9.92
C ALA A 53 -6.94 -14.58 9.45
N ALA A 54 -5.94 -13.85 8.95
CA ALA A 54 -4.66 -14.42 8.55
C ALA A 54 -3.88 -14.98 9.75
N ALA A 55 -3.87 -14.27 10.88
CA ALA A 55 -3.25 -14.74 12.13
C ALA A 55 -3.88 -16.05 12.62
N ASP A 56 -5.20 -16.18 12.48
CA ASP A 56 -5.95 -17.39 12.84
C ASP A 56 -5.96 -18.46 11.74
N ARG A 57 -5.15 -18.30 10.69
CA ARG A 57 -5.07 -19.19 9.50
C ARG A 57 -6.39 -19.38 8.76
N ARG A 58 -7.34 -18.45 8.90
CA ARG A 58 -8.61 -18.42 8.16
C ARG A 58 -8.41 -17.71 6.82
N LEU A 59 -7.57 -18.29 5.97
CA LEU A 59 -7.18 -17.69 4.67
C LEU A 59 -8.36 -17.32 3.75
N PRO A 60 -9.47 -18.09 3.67
CA PRO A 60 -10.63 -17.67 2.88
C PRO A 60 -11.26 -16.36 3.38
N GLU A 61 -11.37 -16.18 4.70
CA GLU A 61 -11.87 -14.94 5.32
C GLU A 61 -10.91 -13.78 5.07
N ALA A 62 -9.61 -14.01 5.23
CA ALA A 62 -8.58 -13.02 4.97
C ALA A 62 -8.60 -12.53 3.51
N ARG A 63 -8.71 -13.46 2.54
CA ARG A 63 -8.82 -13.15 1.10
C ARG A 63 -10.09 -12.35 0.79
N ALA A 64 -11.22 -12.69 1.40
CA ALA A 64 -12.47 -11.94 1.22
C ALA A 64 -12.34 -10.50 1.74
N ALA A 65 -11.74 -10.33 2.92
CA ALA A 65 -11.51 -9.01 3.51
C ALA A 65 -10.51 -8.17 2.69
N VAL A 66 -9.38 -8.74 2.25
CA VAL A 66 -8.45 -8.05 1.33
C VAL A 66 -9.13 -7.63 0.03
N LYS A 67 -10.00 -8.47 -0.53
CA LYS A 67 -10.74 -8.12 -1.75
C LYS A 67 -11.70 -6.94 -1.55
N LEU A 68 -12.31 -6.82 -0.37
CA LEU A 68 -13.13 -5.65 -0.03
C LEU A 68 -12.26 -4.40 0.13
N ALA A 69 -11.14 -4.50 0.87
CA ALA A 69 -10.19 -3.41 0.99
C ALA A 69 -9.64 -2.94 -0.37
N ALA A 70 -9.34 -3.86 -1.28
CA ALA A 70 -8.90 -3.55 -2.64
C ALA A 70 -9.95 -2.78 -3.44
N ARG A 71 -11.24 -3.11 -3.27
CA ARG A 71 -12.33 -2.37 -3.93
C ARG A 71 -12.44 -0.95 -3.40
N ASP A 72 -12.33 -0.78 -2.09
CA ASP A 72 -12.46 0.53 -1.45
C ASP A 72 -11.27 1.44 -1.77
N THR A 73 -10.04 0.91 -1.70
CA THR A 73 -8.80 1.63 -2.05
C THR A 73 -8.76 1.99 -3.53
N SER A 74 -9.13 1.08 -4.43
CA SER A 74 -9.27 1.37 -5.87
C SER A 74 -10.27 2.50 -6.12
N SER A 75 -11.39 2.48 -5.39
CA SER A 75 -12.41 3.51 -5.47
C SER A 75 -11.93 4.85 -4.90
N ALA A 76 -11.10 4.85 -3.85
CA ALA A 76 -10.46 6.05 -3.30
C ALA A 76 -9.40 6.63 -4.27
N ARG A 77 -8.59 5.76 -4.90
CA ARG A 77 -7.65 6.14 -5.95
C ARG A 77 -8.35 6.76 -7.15
N ALA A 78 -9.47 6.18 -7.58
CA ALA A 78 -10.29 6.73 -8.66
C ALA A 78 -10.91 8.08 -8.28
N ALA A 79 -11.22 8.30 -7.00
CA ALA A 79 -11.77 9.56 -6.50
C ALA A 79 -10.74 10.69 -6.33
N THR A 80 -9.45 10.36 -6.34
CA THR A 80 -8.34 11.32 -6.16
C THR A 80 -7.46 11.44 -7.41
N GLY A 81 -7.73 10.64 -8.45
CA GLY A 81 -6.96 10.59 -9.70
C GLY A 81 -7.50 11.46 -10.84
N ASP A 82 -8.59 12.18 -10.62
CA ASP A 82 -9.31 12.98 -11.61
C ASP A 82 -8.44 14.14 -12.16
N LEU A 83 -8.76 14.65 -13.35
CA LEU A 83 -8.01 15.76 -13.96
C LEU A 83 -7.98 17.01 -13.06
N VAL A 84 -9.06 17.27 -12.31
CA VAL A 84 -9.15 18.38 -11.35
C VAL A 84 -8.11 18.22 -10.23
N TRP A 85 -7.95 17.02 -9.68
CA TRP A 85 -6.93 16.74 -8.65
C TRP A 85 -5.52 16.94 -9.19
N ARG A 86 -5.25 16.49 -10.41
CA ARG A 86 -3.94 16.68 -11.05
C ARG A 86 -3.60 18.15 -11.27
N LEU A 87 -4.58 18.95 -11.69
CA LEU A 87 -4.38 20.39 -11.92
C LEU A 87 -4.18 21.16 -10.61
N VAL A 88 -4.92 20.83 -9.55
CA VAL A 88 -4.76 21.49 -8.24
C VAL A 88 -3.50 21.03 -7.51
N GLY A 89 -3.05 19.79 -7.74
CA GLY A 89 -1.76 19.29 -7.25
C GLY A 89 -0.56 20.11 -7.72
N ALA A 90 -0.67 20.81 -8.85
CA ALA A 90 0.39 21.69 -9.37
C ALA A 90 0.40 23.10 -8.75
N VAL A 91 -0.58 23.44 -7.91
CA VAL A 91 -0.69 24.78 -7.30
C VAL A 91 0.25 24.90 -6.09
N PRO A 92 1.10 25.94 -6.01
CA PRO A 92 1.94 26.17 -4.83
C PRO A 92 1.10 26.27 -3.54
N TYR A 93 1.64 25.80 -2.41
CA TYR A 93 1.02 25.77 -1.07
C TYR A 93 -0.15 24.79 -0.88
N VAL A 94 -1.06 24.66 -1.84
CA VAL A 94 -2.22 23.74 -1.75
C VAL A 94 -1.90 22.35 -2.32
N GLY A 95 -1.06 22.31 -3.36
CA GLY A 95 -0.75 21.10 -4.12
C GLY A 95 -0.10 19.99 -3.30
N ALA A 96 0.69 20.33 -2.27
CA ALA A 96 1.33 19.35 -1.39
C ALA A 96 0.31 18.43 -0.69
N ASN A 97 -0.82 18.99 -0.23
CA ASN A 97 -1.88 18.23 0.44
C ASN A 97 -2.62 17.32 -0.54
N VAL A 98 -2.97 17.86 -1.71
CA VAL A 98 -3.70 17.15 -2.77
C VAL A 98 -2.87 15.99 -3.32
N GLU A 99 -1.58 16.24 -3.57
CA GLU A 99 -0.64 15.21 -4.02
C GLU A 99 -0.44 14.12 -2.96
N THR A 100 -0.30 14.51 -1.69
CA THR A 100 -0.17 13.56 -0.59
C THR A 100 -1.39 12.63 -0.51
N VAL A 101 -2.60 13.19 -0.48
CA VAL A 101 -3.84 12.38 -0.43
C VAL A 101 -3.95 11.44 -1.64
N ARG A 102 -3.61 11.92 -2.83
CA ARG A 102 -3.64 11.12 -4.06
C ARG A 102 -2.68 9.93 -4.01
N ARG A 103 -1.43 10.17 -3.58
CA ARG A 103 -0.42 9.11 -3.48
C ARG A 103 -0.74 8.13 -2.36
N LEU A 104 -1.19 8.59 -1.19
CA LEU A 104 -1.67 7.70 -0.12
C LEU A 104 -2.78 6.76 -0.61
N ALA A 105 -3.75 7.27 -1.39
CA ALA A 105 -4.81 6.44 -1.96
C ALA A 105 -4.27 5.45 -3.02
N GLN A 106 -3.30 5.87 -3.83
CA GLN A 106 -2.63 5.01 -4.81
C GLN A 106 -1.83 3.90 -4.14
N ASP A 107 -1.06 4.21 -3.11
CA ASP A 107 -0.24 3.25 -2.37
C ASP A 107 -1.11 2.25 -1.61
N ALA A 108 -2.19 2.72 -0.97
CA ALA A 108 -3.16 1.85 -0.34
C ALA A 108 -3.78 0.85 -1.35
N ASP A 109 -4.07 1.29 -2.58
CA ASP A 109 -4.58 0.44 -3.66
C ASP A 109 -3.54 -0.59 -4.12
N VAL A 110 -2.26 -0.21 -4.26
CA VAL A 110 -1.18 -1.16 -4.56
C VAL A 110 -1.03 -2.21 -3.46
N LEU A 111 -1.05 -1.79 -2.20
CA LEU A 111 -0.95 -2.71 -1.07
C LEU A 111 -2.12 -3.70 -1.04
N ALA A 112 -3.36 -3.20 -1.13
CA ALA A 112 -4.55 -4.03 -1.04
C ALA A 112 -4.80 -4.89 -2.29
N GLY A 113 -4.51 -4.35 -3.48
CA GLY A 113 -4.79 -4.99 -4.77
C GLY A 113 -3.69 -5.92 -5.25
N GLU A 114 -2.43 -5.68 -4.88
CA GLU A 114 -1.28 -6.42 -5.42
C GLU A 114 -0.46 -7.12 -4.34
N VAL A 115 -0.08 -6.42 -3.27
CA VAL A 115 0.84 -6.97 -2.25
C VAL A 115 0.14 -8.00 -1.36
N LEU A 116 -0.99 -7.63 -0.75
CA LEU A 116 -1.67 -8.50 0.21
C LEU A 116 -2.23 -9.79 -0.40
N PRO A 117 -2.82 -9.80 -1.61
CA PRO A 117 -3.24 -11.03 -2.26
C PRO A 117 -2.07 -12.00 -2.49
N GLN A 118 -0.94 -11.50 -2.98
CA GLN A 118 0.27 -12.31 -3.20
C GLN A 118 0.87 -12.81 -1.88
N ALA A 119 0.85 -11.99 -0.82
CA ALA A 119 1.30 -12.41 0.50
C ALA A 119 0.43 -13.55 1.06
N LEU A 120 -0.90 -13.49 0.89
CA LEU A 120 -1.81 -14.57 1.28
C LEU A 120 -1.56 -15.86 0.48
N ASP A 121 -1.29 -15.75 -0.81
CA ASP A 121 -0.94 -16.92 -1.63
C ASP A 121 0.43 -17.49 -1.25
N GLY A 122 1.38 -16.64 -0.86
CA GLY A 122 2.66 -17.04 -0.29
C GLY A 122 2.49 -17.82 1.02
N ILE A 123 1.64 -17.35 1.94
CA ILE A 123 1.32 -18.03 3.20
C ILE A 123 0.68 -19.40 2.91
N ASP A 124 -0.27 -19.46 1.98
CA ASP A 124 -0.98 -20.68 1.62
C ASP A 124 -0.06 -21.72 0.95
N GLY A 125 0.90 -21.28 0.16
CA GLY A 125 1.91 -22.12 -0.48
C GLY A 125 3.03 -22.57 0.46
N ALA A 126 3.37 -21.73 1.44
CA ALA A 126 4.41 -22.01 2.44
C ALA A 126 3.91 -22.87 3.62
N ASP A 127 2.66 -23.34 3.58
CA ASP A 127 2.11 -24.22 4.61
C ASP A 127 2.96 -25.49 4.76
N PRO A 128 3.57 -25.74 5.94
CA PRO A 128 4.38 -26.92 6.19
C PRO A 128 3.64 -28.24 5.90
N ALA A 129 2.31 -28.27 6.07
CA ALA A 129 1.50 -29.45 5.77
C ALA A 129 1.46 -29.77 4.27
N LYS A 130 1.59 -28.76 3.40
CA LYS A 130 1.66 -28.91 1.94
C LYS A 130 3.08 -29.11 1.42
N LEU A 131 4.06 -28.51 2.09
CA LEU A 131 5.47 -28.64 1.75
C LEU A 131 6.07 -29.98 2.18
N ARG A 132 5.48 -30.67 3.16
CA ARG A 132 5.98 -31.96 3.64
C ARG A 132 5.55 -33.11 2.74
N ARG A 133 6.52 -33.87 2.24
CA ARG A 133 6.30 -35.11 1.49
C ARG A 133 5.89 -36.27 2.43
N PRO A 134 5.27 -37.34 1.90
CA PRO A 134 4.89 -38.51 2.70
C PRO A 134 6.04 -39.19 3.44
N ASP A 135 7.27 -39.07 2.94
CA ASP A 135 8.49 -39.59 3.54
C ASP A 135 9.08 -38.68 4.64
N GLY A 136 8.40 -37.58 4.97
CA GLY A 136 8.83 -36.62 5.99
C GLY A 136 9.84 -35.58 5.49
N THR A 137 10.25 -35.63 4.22
CA THR A 137 11.12 -34.62 3.62
C THR A 137 10.36 -33.36 3.21
N ILE A 138 11.07 -32.26 2.97
CA ILE A 138 10.48 -31.01 2.46
C ILE A 138 10.60 -30.97 0.93
N ASP A 139 9.50 -30.63 0.26
CA ASP A 139 9.47 -30.44 -1.19
C ASP A 139 10.12 -29.11 -1.58
N LEU A 140 11.39 -29.16 -1.93
CA LEU A 140 12.16 -27.99 -2.36
C LEU A 140 11.69 -27.44 -3.71
N ALA A 141 11.07 -28.25 -4.56
CA ALA A 141 10.52 -27.79 -5.83
C ALA A 141 9.25 -26.96 -5.61
N LEU A 142 8.39 -27.39 -4.67
CA LEU A 142 7.23 -26.60 -4.26
C LEU A 142 7.66 -25.31 -3.56
N LEU A 143 8.67 -25.37 -2.68
CA LEU A 143 9.22 -24.18 -2.03
C LEU A 143 9.78 -23.16 -3.05
N ALA A 144 10.47 -23.65 -4.09
CA ALA A 144 10.96 -22.80 -5.18
C ALA A 144 9.82 -22.11 -5.96
N GLN A 145 8.65 -22.73 -6.07
CA GLN A 145 7.47 -22.13 -6.71
C GLN A 145 6.78 -21.06 -5.86
N VAL A 146 6.89 -21.16 -4.53
CA VAL A 146 6.31 -20.18 -3.58
C VAL A 146 7.23 -18.96 -3.41
N SER A 147 8.48 -19.05 -3.85
CA SER A 147 9.48 -17.98 -3.73
C SER A 147 9.13 -16.69 -4.50
N PRO A 148 8.77 -16.74 -5.78
CA PRO A 148 8.58 -15.53 -6.58
C PRO A 148 7.47 -14.60 -6.06
N PRO A 149 6.28 -15.06 -5.64
CA PRO A 149 5.24 -14.20 -5.07
C PRO A 149 5.72 -13.42 -3.84
N ILE A 150 6.43 -14.07 -2.91
CA ILE A 150 6.93 -13.43 -1.69
C ILE A 150 8.00 -12.38 -2.03
N VAL A 151 8.89 -12.69 -2.97
CA VAL A 151 9.92 -11.74 -3.44
C VAL A 151 9.31 -10.54 -4.16
N ASP A 152 8.29 -10.76 -4.99
CA ASP A 152 7.60 -9.67 -5.68
C ASP A 152 6.84 -8.76 -4.70
N SER A 153 6.14 -9.37 -3.73
CA SER A 153 5.47 -8.64 -2.65
C SER A 153 6.44 -7.77 -1.84
N ALA A 154 7.60 -8.33 -1.44
CA ALA A 154 8.64 -7.60 -0.72
C ALA A 154 9.19 -6.40 -1.53
N ARG A 155 9.39 -6.59 -2.84
CA ARG A 155 9.83 -5.52 -3.74
C ARG A 155 8.80 -4.40 -3.85
N ARG A 156 7.52 -4.75 -4.04
CA ARG A 156 6.42 -3.78 -4.19
C ARG A 156 6.18 -2.98 -2.92
N VAL A 157 6.17 -3.62 -1.75
CA VAL A 157 6.06 -2.89 -0.49
C VAL A 157 7.27 -1.99 -0.24
N GLY A 158 8.47 -2.39 -0.71
CA GLY A 158 9.65 -1.52 -0.72
C GLY A 158 9.46 -0.27 -1.59
N ALA A 159 8.91 -0.41 -2.79
CA ALA A 159 8.61 0.72 -3.66
C ALA A 159 7.54 1.66 -3.07
N VAL A 160 6.50 1.11 -2.41
CA VAL A 160 5.50 1.92 -1.69
C VAL A 160 6.16 2.68 -0.54
N ARG A 161 7.06 2.03 0.22
CA ARG A 161 7.80 2.68 1.29
C ARG A 161 8.65 3.86 0.80
N GLU A 162 9.29 3.71 -0.36
CA GLU A 162 10.05 4.79 -1.01
C GLU A 162 9.12 5.94 -1.46
N ASP A 163 7.97 5.65 -2.08
CA ASP A 163 7.02 6.71 -2.48
C ASP A 163 6.49 7.49 -1.28
N LEU A 164 6.21 6.81 -0.16
CA LEU A 164 5.80 7.45 1.09
C LEU A 164 6.89 8.35 1.68
N ALA A 165 8.16 7.95 1.56
CA ALA A 165 9.29 8.75 2.02
C ALA A 165 9.52 10.01 1.15
N ASP A 166 9.18 9.93 -0.13
CA ASP A 166 9.28 11.04 -1.09
C ASP A 166 8.11 12.04 -0.98
N LEU A 167 7.13 11.77 -0.12
CA LEU A 167 5.98 12.66 0.08
C LEU A 167 6.36 14.01 0.68
N PRO A 168 5.67 15.10 0.29
CA PRO A 168 5.87 16.42 0.89
C PRO A 168 5.74 16.38 2.43
N SER A 169 6.71 16.98 3.12
CA SER A 169 6.71 17.12 4.58
C SER A 169 6.38 18.53 5.06
N ALA A 170 6.60 19.54 4.21
CA ALA A 170 6.28 20.94 4.50
C ALA A 170 4.92 21.34 3.90
N LEU A 171 4.23 22.28 4.55
CA LEU A 171 2.95 22.85 4.10
C LEU A 171 1.82 21.81 3.97
N VAL A 172 1.92 20.70 4.70
CA VAL A 172 0.89 19.67 4.80
C VAL A 172 0.04 19.89 6.05
N LEU A 173 -1.28 19.79 5.91
CA LEU A 173 -2.23 19.88 7.01
C LEU A 173 -2.00 18.73 7.99
N GLY A 174 -2.11 19.00 9.30
CA GLY A 174 -1.81 18.01 10.35
C GLY A 174 -2.57 16.70 10.21
N ARG A 175 -3.84 16.73 9.75
CA ARG A 175 -4.62 15.52 9.49
C ARG A 175 -4.02 14.65 8.36
N VAL A 176 -3.52 15.27 7.30
CA VAL A 176 -2.93 14.57 6.15
C VAL A 176 -1.55 14.03 6.53
N ALA A 177 -0.76 14.81 7.27
CA ALA A 177 0.53 14.35 7.81
C ALA A 177 0.36 13.14 8.73
N ALA A 178 -0.61 13.18 9.66
CA ALA A 178 -0.89 12.05 10.55
C ALA A 178 -1.31 10.79 9.78
N ALA A 179 -2.15 10.92 8.75
CA ALA A 179 -2.54 9.79 7.91
C ALA A 179 -1.36 9.20 7.13
N ARG A 180 -0.45 10.05 6.64
CA ARG A 180 0.80 9.61 6.01
C ARG A 180 1.69 8.85 7.00
N ASP A 181 1.91 9.41 8.18
CA ASP A 181 2.80 8.83 9.18
C ASP A 181 2.26 7.47 9.66
N GLU A 182 0.94 7.37 9.83
CA GLU A 182 0.28 6.11 10.18
C GLU A 182 0.40 5.05 9.07
N LEU A 183 0.18 5.42 7.80
CA LEU A 183 0.38 4.49 6.69
C LEU A 183 1.86 4.07 6.57
N THR A 184 2.78 5.00 6.77
CA THR A 184 4.24 4.73 6.75
C THR A 184 4.61 3.69 7.80
N ALA A 185 4.11 3.82 9.03
CA ALA A 185 4.35 2.84 10.09
C ALA A 185 3.83 1.44 9.74
N GLN A 186 2.63 1.36 9.13
CA GLN A 186 2.05 0.08 8.71
C GLN A 186 2.83 -0.56 7.56
N VAL A 187 3.30 0.25 6.61
CA VAL A 187 4.13 -0.20 5.48
C VAL A 187 5.50 -0.66 5.96
N ASP A 188 6.11 0.01 6.94
CA ASP A 188 7.38 -0.42 7.53
C ASP A 188 7.28 -1.79 8.23
N GLU A 189 6.20 -2.03 8.98
CA GLU A 189 5.92 -3.34 9.61
C GLU A 189 5.77 -4.44 8.54
N LEU A 190 4.99 -4.16 7.49
CA LEU A 190 4.76 -5.09 6.40
C LEU A 190 6.04 -5.36 5.59
N PHE A 191 6.82 -4.32 5.29
CA PHE A 191 8.12 -4.44 4.61
C PHE A 191 9.07 -5.33 5.39
N THR A 192 9.22 -5.08 6.70
CA THR A 192 10.11 -5.88 7.55
C THR A 192 9.72 -7.36 7.53
N THR A 193 8.42 -7.65 7.58
CA THR A 193 7.88 -9.02 7.53
C THR A 193 8.14 -9.69 6.19
N LEU A 194 7.80 -9.01 5.08
CA LEU A 194 7.93 -9.56 3.74
C LEU A 194 9.39 -9.67 3.29
N ASP A 195 10.27 -8.74 3.66
CA ASP A 195 11.70 -8.80 3.35
C ASP A 195 12.38 -9.95 4.10
N SER A 196 12.00 -10.16 5.38
CA SER A 196 12.46 -11.32 6.15
C SER A 196 12.02 -12.63 5.51
N ALA A 197 10.75 -12.73 5.11
CA ALA A 197 10.21 -13.90 4.41
C ALA A 197 10.90 -14.10 3.05
N SER A 198 11.13 -13.03 2.30
CA SER A 198 11.82 -13.05 1.01
C SER A 198 13.25 -13.57 1.17
N THR A 199 13.96 -13.08 2.19
CA THR A 199 15.31 -13.56 2.52
C THR A 199 15.31 -15.03 2.91
N ALA A 200 14.38 -15.45 3.77
CA ALA A 200 14.26 -16.84 4.18
C ALA A 200 14.02 -17.75 2.97
N VAL A 201 13.10 -17.38 2.09
CA VAL A 201 12.71 -18.22 0.95
C VAL A 201 13.77 -18.24 -0.16
N ARG A 202 14.58 -17.18 -0.32
CA ARG A 202 15.76 -17.20 -1.19
C ARG A 202 16.88 -18.10 -0.68
N LEU A 203 17.09 -18.15 0.64
CA LEU A 203 18.20 -18.89 1.26
C LEU A 203 17.82 -20.34 1.61
N ALA A 204 16.54 -20.60 1.88
CA ALA A 204 16.05 -21.91 2.33
C ALA A 204 16.40 -23.06 1.38
N PRO A 205 16.27 -22.96 0.03
CA PRO A 205 16.64 -24.06 -0.86
C PRO A 205 18.12 -24.49 -0.71
N ALA A 206 19.04 -23.53 -0.71
CA ALA A 206 20.48 -23.81 -0.58
C ALA A 206 20.84 -24.38 0.81
N LEU A 207 20.14 -23.93 1.86
CA LEU A 207 20.28 -24.45 3.22
C LEU A 207 19.70 -25.86 3.34
N LEU A 208 18.53 -26.13 2.77
CA LEU A 208 17.87 -27.43 2.84
C LEU A 208 18.47 -28.47 1.89
N GLY A 209 19.49 -28.08 1.12
CA GLY A 209 20.31 -29.00 0.34
C GLY A 209 19.85 -29.20 -1.10
N ALA A 210 19.22 -28.18 -1.70
CA ALA A 210 18.87 -28.17 -3.12
C ALA A 210 20.10 -28.43 -4.02
N ASP A 211 21.25 -27.84 -3.69
CA ASP A 211 22.48 -28.01 -4.48
C ASP A 211 23.33 -29.20 -4.04
N ARG A 212 23.34 -29.50 -2.73
CA ARG A 212 24.17 -30.56 -2.15
C ARG A 212 23.59 -31.07 -0.83
N PRO A 213 23.82 -32.34 -0.44
CA PRO A 213 23.40 -32.85 0.85
C PRO A 213 23.91 -32.00 2.02
N ARG A 214 23.02 -31.70 2.97
CA ARG A 214 23.31 -30.95 4.20
C ARG A 214 22.96 -31.81 5.40
N ARG A 215 23.80 -31.78 6.43
CA ARG A 215 23.60 -32.48 7.69
C ARG A 215 23.53 -31.43 8.80
N PHE A 216 22.43 -31.43 9.53
CA PHE A 216 22.18 -30.48 10.61
C PHE A 216 22.25 -31.20 11.95
N VAL A 217 22.93 -30.60 12.93
CA VAL A 217 22.87 -31.03 14.33
C VAL A 217 21.86 -30.13 15.02
N VAL A 218 20.74 -30.69 15.46
CA VAL A 218 19.70 -29.96 16.19
C VAL A 218 19.88 -30.24 17.68
N LEU A 219 20.26 -29.21 18.44
CA LEU A 219 20.38 -29.28 19.89
C LEU A 219 19.10 -28.72 20.50
N LEU A 220 18.26 -29.59 21.08
CA LEU A 220 17.13 -29.14 21.88
C LEU A 220 17.61 -28.89 23.30
N GLN A 221 17.74 -27.61 23.65
CA GLN A 221 18.02 -27.21 25.02
C GLN A 221 16.69 -26.91 25.72
N GLN A 222 16.31 -27.73 26.71
CA GLN A 222 15.27 -27.32 27.65
C GLN A 222 15.90 -26.28 28.59
N ASN A 223 15.37 -25.05 28.58
CA ASN A 223 15.63 -24.10 29.66
C ASN A 223 14.92 -24.64 30.90
N ALA A 224 15.66 -25.38 31.72
CA ALA A 224 15.29 -25.68 33.08
C ALA A 224 15.88 -24.56 33.96
N GLU A 225 15.05 -23.58 34.29
CA GLU A 225 15.25 -22.68 35.43
C GLU A 225 13.89 -22.40 36.06
#